data_AF-A0A8K0DMF0-F1
#
_entry.id   AF-A0A8K0DMF0-F1
#
_cell.length_a   1.000
_cell.length_b   1.000
_cell.length_c   1.000
_cell.angle_alpha   90.00
_cell.angle_beta   90.00
_cell.angle_gamma   90.00
#
_symmetry.space_group_name_H-M   'P 1'
#
loop_
_entity.id
_entity.type
_entity.pdbx_description
1 polymer ?
#
loop_
_entity_poly.entity_id
_entity_poly.type
_entity_poly.pdbx_seq_one_letter_code
_entity_poly.pdbx_strand_id
1 'polypeptide(L)'
;MVNRRRRGSSGKFFSFTEALKKSSKGAVGVPLDTTLDEKEEKRFRKKFSGLSKRLSKELPLTFEEVESLMVIYYKFQKTGEHVQQGMTKVQVKELLHSGFDSTSNEIIDDVCYVLDRSPSPYITMENWVKAIALFLRGTFEERIQHCFNVYDVFSTGRISREKMLQLMNNSVIGEEDTEDVVKDLVDVITKKLDVNRDGQITYDDFHQAVTNQPLMLECLGQCFPTRIATTSFLISFTPYIGKL
;
A
#
# COMPACT_ATOMS: atom_id res chain seq x y z
N MET A 1 -4.15 -26.82 -41.50
CA MET A 1 -4.60 -27.60 -40.32
C MET A 1 -3.65 -27.33 -39.17
N VAL A 2 -4.10 -26.50 -38.23
CA VAL A 2 -3.34 -26.04 -37.06
C VAL A 2 -3.58 -27.03 -35.92
N ASN A 3 -2.51 -27.58 -35.33
CA ASN A 3 -2.55 -28.01 -33.93
C ASN A 3 -1.12 -28.09 -33.35
N ARG A 4 -0.68 -27.02 -32.69
CA ARG A 4 0.35 -27.09 -31.63
C ARG A 4 -0.14 -26.28 -30.44
N ARG A 5 -0.61 -27.02 -29.44
CA ARG A 5 -0.97 -26.54 -28.10
C ARG A 5 0.22 -25.78 -27.49
N ARG A 6 0.09 -24.47 -27.28
CA ARG A 6 0.93 -23.73 -26.33
C ARG A 6 0.26 -23.82 -24.97
N ARG A 7 0.95 -24.46 -24.02
CA ARG A 7 0.63 -24.43 -22.58
C ARG A 7 0.82 -23.00 -22.11
N GLY A 8 -0.26 -22.28 -21.85
CA GLY A 8 -0.22 -21.05 -21.07
C GLY A 8 0.10 -21.40 -19.62
N SER A 9 1.21 -20.90 -19.10
CA SER A 9 1.50 -20.91 -17.68
C SER A 9 0.60 -19.87 -17.02
N SER A 10 -0.64 -20.26 -16.69
CA SER A 10 -1.52 -19.49 -15.82
C SER A 10 -0.99 -19.62 -14.40
N GLY A 11 -0.01 -18.80 -14.05
CA GLY A 11 0.41 -18.58 -12.67
C GLY A 11 -0.82 -18.19 -11.87
N LYS A 12 -1.07 -18.91 -10.78
CA LYS A 12 -2.23 -18.71 -9.90
C LYS A 12 -2.16 -17.32 -9.27
N PHE A 13 -2.85 -16.35 -9.86
CA PHE A 13 -3.07 -15.04 -9.26
C PHE A 13 -3.93 -15.21 -8.01
N PHE A 14 -3.32 -15.03 -6.83
CA PHE A 14 -4.01 -15.00 -5.55
C PHE A 14 -4.58 -13.59 -5.34
N SER A 15 -5.91 -13.46 -5.35
CA SER A 15 -6.57 -12.21 -4.95
C SER A 15 -6.36 -11.98 -3.45
N PHE A 16 -6.23 -10.71 -3.04
CA PHE A 16 -6.31 -10.25 -1.65
C PHE A 16 -7.44 -10.92 -0.86
N THR A 17 -8.61 -11.02 -1.49
CA THR A 17 -9.80 -11.66 -0.93
C THR A 17 -9.65 -13.18 -0.87
N GLU A 18 -8.89 -13.81 -1.78
CA GLU A 18 -8.57 -15.24 -1.71
C GLU A 18 -7.50 -15.57 -0.68
N ALA A 19 -6.55 -14.67 -0.39
CA ALA A 19 -5.60 -14.86 0.71
C ALA A 19 -6.34 -14.82 2.06
N LEU A 20 -7.26 -13.87 2.23
CA LEU A 20 -8.16 -13.80 3.40
C LEU A 20 -9.18 -14.97 3.42
N LYS A 21 -9.74 -15.38 2.26
CA LYS A 21 -10.68 -16.51 2.15
C LYS A 21 -10.02 -17.90 2.26
N LYS A 22 -8.76 -18.09 1.86
CA LYS A 22 -8.01 -19.33 2.11
C LYS A 22 -7.65 -19.48 3.58
N SER A 23 -7.43 -18.36 4.27
CA SER A 23 -7.44 -18.33 5.73
C SER A 23 -8.85 -18.59 6.32
N SER A 24 -9.92 -18.48 5.52
CA SER A 24 -11.32 -18.60 5.93
C SER A 24 -12.11 -19.69 5.16
N LYS A 25 -11.54 -20.89 4.95
CA LYS A 25 -12.38 -22.01 4.47
C LYS A 25 -13.47 -22.33 5.51
N GLY A 26 -14.63 -21.71 5.33
CA GLY A 26 -15.83 -21.80 6.16
C GLY A 26 -16.79 -20.68 5.77
N ALA A 27 -18.05 -21.04 5.52
CA ALA A 27 -19.06 -20.23 4.84
C ALA A 27 -19.43 -18.90 5.56
N VAL A 28 -20.21 -18.08 4.84
CA VAL A 28 -20.82 -16.83 5.31
C VAL A 28 -21.44 -17.03 6.70
N GLY A 29 -20.95 -16.29 7.69
CA GLY A 29 -21.46 -16.31 9.07
C GLY A 29 -20.58 -17.03 10.11
N VAL A 30 -19.38 -17.50 9.75
CA VAL A 30 -18.41 -18.08 10.71
C VAL A 30 -17.43 -16.99 11.18
N PRO A 31 -17.04 -16.94 12.47
CA PRO A 31 -15.99 -16.05 12.97
C PRO A 31 -14.72 -16.15 12.12
N LEU A 32 -13.91 -15.09 12.10
CA LEU A 32 -12.66 -14.93 11.36
C LEU A 32 -11.56 -15.99 11.68
N ASP A 33 -11.91 -17.06 12.38
CA ASP A 33 -11.08 -17.81 13.32
C ASP A 33 -11.12 -19.32 13.06
N THR A 34 -10.06 -19.83 12.41
CA THR A 34 -9.61 -21.23 12.54
C THR A 34 -8.08 -21.35 12.54
N THR A 35 -7.33 -20.25 12.50
CA THR A 35 -5.85 -20.26 12.36
C THR A 35 -5.12 -19.95 13.65
N LEU A 36 -5.81 -19.44 14.67
CA LEU A 36 -5.28 -19.15 16.00
C LEU A 36 -6.19 -19.83 17.01
N ASP A 37 -5.65 -20.53 18.00
CA ASP A 37 -6.53 -21.02 19.06
C ASP A 37 -6.99 -19.85 19.96
N GLU A 38 -8.20 -19.93 20.53
CA GLU A 38 -8.79 -18.86 21.35
C GLU A 38 -7.85 -18.41 22.50
N LYS A 39 -7.03 -19.32 23.04
CA LYS A 39 -6.10 -19.02 24.14
C LYS A 39 -4.89 -18.25 23.63
N GLU A 40 -4.39 -18.59 22.45
CA GLU A 40 -3.31 -17.87 21.76
C GLU A 40 -3.75 -16.46 21.41
N GLU A 41 -4.95 -16.29 20.84
CA GLU A 41 -5.48 -14.96 20.53
C GLU A 41 -5.66 -14.12 21.81
N LYS A 42 -6.21 -14.71 22.88
CA LYS A 42 -6.35 -14.02 24.16
C LYS A 42 -5.00 -13.62 24.76
N ARG A 43 -3.98 -14.48 24.62
CA ARG A 43 -2.61 -14.18 25.06
C ARG A 43 -2.00 -13.06 24.23
N PHE A 44 -2.22 -13.07 22.92
CA PHE A 44 -1.78 -12.03 22.00
C PHE A 44 -2.39 -10.68 22.36
N ARG A 45 -3.73 -10.59 22.47
CA ARG A 45 -4.43 -9.36 22.85
C ARG A 45 -3.96 -8.82 24.20
N LYS A 46 -3.76 -9.70 25.19
CA LYS A 46 -3.21 -9.30 26.49
C LYS A 46 -1.78 -8.74 26.37
N LYS A 47 -0.91 -9.39 25.60
CA LYS A 47 0.48 -8.96 25.38
C LYS A 47 0.55 -7.59 24.69
N PHE A 48 -0.33 -7.35 23.73
CA PHE A 48 -0.29 -6.15 22.89
C PHE A 48 -1.30 -5.07 23.26
N SER A 49 -2.12 -5.25 24.29
CA SER A 49 -3.14 -4.30 24.75
C SER A 49 -2.62 -2.87 24.94
N GLY A 50 -1.40 -2.71 25.47
CA GLY A 50 -0.78 -1.39 25.63
C GLY A 50 -0.53 -0.70 24.28
N LEU A 51 -0.03 -1.44 23.29
CA LEU A 51 0.19 -0.94 21.94
C LEU A 51 -1.15 -0.63 21.24
N SER A 52 -2.14 -1.51 21.35
CA SER A 52 -3.47 -1.30 20.77
C SER A 52 -4.16 -0.05 21.34
N LYS A 53 -4.05 0.19 22.66
CA LYS A 53 -4.58 1.39 23.32
C LYS A 53 -3.87 2.67 22.89
N ARG A 54 -2.57 2.60 22.63
CA ARG A 54 -1.81 3.75 22.15
C ARG A 54 -2.19 4.08 20.70
N LEU A 55 -2.15 3.08 19.81
CA LEU A 55 -2.43 3.27 18.39
C LEU A 55 -3.88 3.72 18.13
N SER A 56 -4.86 3.24 18.90
CA SER A 56 -6.25 3.70 18.79
C SER A 56 -6.49 5.14 19.25
N LYS A 57 -5.53 5.75 19.97
CA LYS A 57 -5.55 7.18 20.30
C LYS A 57 -4.81 8.03 19.27
N GLU A 58 -3.77 7.47 18.65
CA GLU A 58 -2.93 8.15 17.66
C GLU A 58 -3.57 8.13 16.25
N LEU A 59 -4.33 7.10 15.92
CA LEU A 59 -4.83 6.84 14.57
C LEU A 59 -6.36 6.99 14.50
N PRO A 60 -6.92 7.30 13.31
CA PRO A 60 -8.37 7.37 13.07
C PRO A 60 -9.03 5.97 13.02
N LEU A 61 -8.63 5.07 13.90
CA LEU A 61 -9.12 3.69 14.01
C LEU A 61 -9.65 3.44 15.43
N THR A 62 -10.74 2.68 15.52
CA THR A 62 -11.25 2.19 16.81
C THR A 62 -10.28 1.19 17.45
N PHE A 63 -10.44 0.95 18.75
CA PHE A 63 -9.64 -0.05 19.45
C PHE A 63 -9.79 -1.45 18.83
N GLU A 64 -11.03 -1.81 18.47
CA GLU A 64 -11.38 -3.08 17.85
C GLU A 64 -10.76 -3.24 16.46
N GLU A 65 -10.75 -2.16 15.66
CA GLU A 65 -10.09 -2.14 14.35
C GLU A 65 -8.58 -2.31 14.48
N VAL A 66 -7.95 -1.60 15.41
CA VAL A 66 -6.52 -1.74 15.69
C VAL A 66 -6.18 -3.17 16.10
N GLU A 67 -6.92 -3.76 17.05
CA GLU A 67 -6.69 -5.15 17.44
C GLU A 67 -6.88 -6.12 16.27
N SER A 68 -7.89 -5.90 15.41
CA SER A 68 -8.14 -6.73 14.24
C SER A 68 -6.97 -6.69 13.24
N LEU A 69 -6.43 -5.50 12.97
CA LEU A 69 -5.25 -5.32 12.11
C LEU A 69 -4.00 -5.99 12.70
N MET A 70 -3.84 -5.94 14.01
CA MET A 70 -2.73 -6.60 14.71
C MET A 70 -2.86 -8.13 14.68
N VAL A 71 -4.08 -8.66 14.77
CA VAL A 71 -4.35 -10.09 14.59
C VAL A 71 -4.06 -10.51 13.14
N ILE A 72 -4.43 -9.71 12.14
CA ILE A 72 -4.08 -9.97 10.74
C ILE A 72 -2.56 -10.07 10.57
N TYR A 73 -1.81 -9.09 11.10
CA TYR A 73 -0.34 -9.13 11.12
C TYR A 73 0.18 -10.44 11.73
N TYR A 74 -0.36 -10.83 12.88
CA TYR A 74 0.07 -12.03 13.60
C TYR A 74 -0.20 -13.30 12.80
N LYS A 75 -1.32 -13.36 12.07
CA LYS A 75 -1.61 -14.47 11.15
C LYS A 75 -0.57 -14.55 10.04
N PHE A 76 -0.24 -13.44 9.38
CA PHE A 76 0.79 -13.42 8.33
C PHE A 76 2.17 -13.87 8.84
N GLN A 77 2.55 -13.48 10.05
CA GLN A 77 3.77 -13.95 10.71
C GLN A 77 3.80 -15.48 10.90
N LYS A 78 2.64 -16.13 10.99
CA LYS A 78 2.49 -17.58 11.20
C LYS A 78 2.29 -18.40 9.91
N THR A 79 2.01 -17.76 8.78
CA THR A 79 1.72 -18.44 7.50
C THR A 79 2.95 -19.09 6.83
N GLY A 80 4.16 -18.96 7.40
CA GLY A 80 5.39 -19.57 6.88
C GLY A 80 5.72 -20.96 7.45
N GLU A 81 6.52 -21.74 6.72
CA GLU A 81 7.07 -23.04 7.18
C GLU A 81 7.94 -22.91 8.43
N HIS A 82 8.49 -21.72 8.68
CA HIS A 82 9.30 -21.38 9.85
C HIS A 82 8.65 -20.26 10.65
N VAL A 83 8.87 -20.26 11.97
CA VAL A 83 8.43 -19.18 12.86
C VAL A 83 9.15 -17.89 12.47
N GLN A 84 8.42 -16.96 11.86
CA GLN A 84 8.96 -15.66 11.45
C GLN A 84 8.95 -14.67 12.61
N GLN A 85 9.84 -13.69 12.58
CA GLN A 85 9.91 -12.64 13.61
C GLN A 85 8.79 -11.59 13.44
N GLY A 86 8.22 -11.49 12.23
CA GLY A 86 7.14 -10.58 11.88
C GLY A 86 6.60 -10.87 10.48
N MET A 87 5.66 -10.04 10.01
CA MET A 87 5.21 -10.06 8.62
C MET A 87 6.35 -9.59 7.70
N THR A 88 6.63 -10.33 6.63
CA THR A 88 7.71 -9.97 5.70
C THR A 88 7.28 -8.82 4.78
N LYS A 89 8.24 -8.00 4.36
CA LYS A 89 8.00 -6.95 3.36
C LYS A 89 7.51 -7.52 2.02
N VAL A 90 7.91 -8.76 1.70
CA VAL A 90 7.39 -9.49 0.52
C VAL A 90 5.90 -9.77 0.67
N GLN A 91 5.44 -10.26 1.82
CA GLN A 91 4.02 -10.46 2.09
C GLN A 91 3.23 -9.15 2.00
N VAL A 92 3.79 -8.04 2.50
CA VAL A 92 3.16 -6.70 2.35
C VAL A 92 3.10 -6.30 0.88
N LYS A 93 4.19 -6.46 0.13
CA LYS A 93 4.23 -6.14 -1.29
C LYS A 93 3.20 -6.93 -2.09
N GLU A 94 3.10 -8.25 -1.88
CA GLU A 94 2.08 -9.09 -2.50
C GLU A 94 0.66 -8.64 -2.15
N LEU A 95 0.46 -8.28 -0.89
CA LEU A 95 -0.79 -7.74 -0.40
C LEU A 95 -1.17 -6.43 -1.09
N LEU A 96 -0.22 -5.50 -1.23
CA LEU A 96 -0.44 -4.23 -1.93
C LEU A 96 -0.62 -4.44 -3.43
N HIS A 97 0.16 -5.27 -4.10
CA HIS A 97 -0.05 -5.61 -5.51
C HIS A 97 -1.48 -6.10 -5.80
N SER A 98 -2.09 -6.83 -4.86
CA SER A 98 -3.46 -7.31 -5.02
C SER A 98 -4.53 -6.24 -4.76
N GLY A 99 -4.19 -5.13 -4.09
CA GLY A 99 -5.08 -4.01 -3.81
C GLY A 99 -4.89 -2.79 -4.73
N PHE A 100 -3.70 -2.66 -5.30
CA PHE A 100 -3.37 -1.70 -6.34
C PHE A 100 -3.73 -2.33 -7.68
N ASP A 101 -4.46 -1.63 -8.54
CA ASP A 101 -4.69 -2.06 -9.92
C ASP A 101 -3.50 -1.65 -10.82
N SER A 102 -2.33 -1.43 -10.19
CA SER A 102 -1.16 -0.82 -10.80
C SER A 102 -0.31 -1.88 -11.50
N THR A 103 0.16 -1.51 -12.69
CA THR A 103 1.05 -2.31 -13.53
C THR A 103 2.54 -2.05 -13.24
N SER A 104 2.89 -1.01 -12.47
CA SER A 104 4.28 -0.67 -12.15
C SER A 104 4.70 -1.28 -10.82
N ASN A 105 5.75 -2.11 -10.86
CA ASN A 105 6.35 -2.69 -9.66
C ASN A 105 7.15 -1.65 -8.85
N GLU A 106 7.68 -0.63 -9.53
CA GLU A 106 8.57 0.37 -8.96
C GLU A 106 7.84 1.26 -7.96
N ILE A 107 6.67 1.78 -8.32
CA ILE A 107 5.89 2.60 -7.40
C ILE A 107 5.45 1.80 -6.16
N ILE A 108 5.14 0.52 -6.33
CA ILE A 108 4.76 -0.37 -5.21
C ILE A 108 5.96 -0.65 -4.31
N ASP A 109 7.15 -0.81 -4.89
CA ASP A 109 8.40 -0.93 -4.14
C ASP A 109 8.68 0.33 -3.31
N ASP A 110 8.52 1.52 -3.90
CA ASP A 110 8.69 2.79 -3.20
C ASP A 110 7.67 2.98 -2.08
N VAL A 111 6.39 2.65 -2.33
CA VAL A 111 5.34 2.65 -1.29
C VAL A 111 5.75 1.73 -0.15
N CYS A 112 6.13 0.48 -0.43
CA CYS A 112 6.58 -0.47 0.60
C CYS A 112 7.78 0.05 1.39
N TYR A 113 8.74 0.69 0.72
CA TYR A 113 9.92 1.27 1.36
C TYR A 113 9.57 2.45 2.27
N VAL A 114 8.67 3.33 1.85
CA VAL A 114 8.23 4.49 2.64
C VAL A 114 7.42 4.07 3.86
N LEU A 115 6.63 2.99 3.76
CA LEU A 115 5.90 2.43 4.91
C LEU A 115 6.84 1.96 6.03
N ASP A 116 8.00 1.39 5.67
CA ASP A 116 9.01 0.96 6.63
C ASP A 116 10.42 1.00 6.03
N ARG A 117 11.19 2.03 6.38
CA ARG A 117 12.57 2.22 5.93
C ARG A 117 13.60 1.36 6.63
N SER A 118 13.18 0.53 7.60
CA SER A 118 14.07 -0.38 8.30
C SER A 118 14.77 -1.32 7.32
N PRO A 119 16.08 -1.63 7.50
CA PRO A 119 16.75 -2.65 6.70
C PRO A 119 16.26 -4.07 7.00
N SER A 120 15.41 -4.24 8.03
CA SER A 120 14.76 -5.49 8.36
C SER A 120 13.93 -6.02 7.17
N PRO A 121 13.98 -7.33 6.88
CA PRO A 121 13.08 -7.96 5.91
C PRO A 121 11.63 -8.03 6.41
N TYR A 122 11.38 -7.67 7.67
CA TYR A 122 10.07 -7.64 8.31
C TYR A 122 9.60 -6.21 8.54
N ILE A 123 8.31 -5.97 8.31
CA ILE A 123 7.63 -4.74 8.74
C ILE A 123 7.24 -4.88 10.22
N THR A 124 7.36 -3.78 10.98
CA THR A 124 6.87 -3.79 12.37
C THR A 124 5.33 -3.79 12.41
N MET A 125 4.75 -4.37 13.48
CA MET A 125 3.30 -4.36 13.67
C MET A 125 2.73 -2.93 13.73
N GLU A 126 3.47 -2.00 14.32
CA GLU A 126 3.08 -0.60 14.38
C GLU A 126 3.08 0.05 12.99
N ASN A 127 4.14 -0.15 12.19
CA ASN A 127 4.20 0.38 10.82
C ASN A 127 3.11 -0.22 9.94
N TRP A 128 2.80 -1.51 10.11
CA TRP A 128 1.66 -2.15 9.46
C TRP A 128 0.32 -1.46 9.79
N VAL A 129 0.01 -1.25 11.07
CA VAL A 129 -1.25 -0.60 11.47
C VAL A 129 -1.30 0.85 10.97
N LYS A 130 -0.20 1.59 11.05
CA LYS A 130 -0.08 2.97 10.54
C LYS A 130 -0.28 3.04 9.03
N ALA A 131 0.33 2.14 8.27
CA ALA A 131 0.18 2.02 6.82
C ALA A 131 -1.28 1.81 6.42
N ILE A 132 -1.94 0.84 7.06
CA ILE A 132 -3.34 0.54 6.79
C ILE A 132 -4.26 1.70 7.21
N ALA A 133 -4.00 2.36 8.34
CA ALA A 133 -4.76 3.53 8.76
C ALA A 133 -4.69 4.66 7.71
N LEU A 134 -3.48 4.92 7.19
CA LEU A 134 -3.24 5.89 6.12
C LEU A 134 -4.01 5.51 4.84
N PHE A 135 -3.95 4.26 4.40
CA PHE A 135 -4.63 3.83 3.17
C PHE A 135 -6.16 3.85 3.28
N LEU A 136 -6.71 3.55 4.46
CA LEU A 136 -8.15 3.49 4.66
C LEU A 136 -8.76 4.86 4.99
N ARG A 137 -8.09 5.66 5.83
CA ARG A 137 -8.64 6.86 6.46
C ARG A 137 -7.64 8.02 6.56
N GLY A 138 -6.53 7.97 5.83
CA GLY A 138 -5.58 9.08 5.77
C GLY A 138 -6.26 10.36 5.29
N THR A 139 -6.01 11.45 6.00
CA THR A 139 -6.43 12.81 5.62
C THR A 139 -5.76 13.24 4.31
N PHE A 140 -6.30 14.26 3.66
CA PHE A 140 -5.69 14.78 2.43
C PHE A 140 -4.23 15.22 2.65
N GLU A 141 -3.94 15.83 3.80
CA GLU A 141 -2.60 16.26 4.19
C GLU A 141 -1.63 15.09 4.36
N GLU A 142 -2.02 14.06 5.10
CA GLU A 142 -1.21 12.85 5.27
C GLU A 142 -0.96 12.14 3.93
N ARG A 143 -1.94 12.21 3.01
CA ARG A 143 -1.80 11.64 1.67
C ARG A 143 -0.81 12.43 0.82
N ILE A 144 -0.85 13.76 0.84
CA ILE A 144 0.13 14.61 0.15
C ILE A 144 1.54 14.27 0.64
N GLN A 145 1.73 14.24 1.97
CA GLN A 145 3.02 13.91 2.56
C GLN A 145 3.50 12.51 2.17
N HIS A 146 2.59 11.53 2.14
CA HIS A 146 2.93 10.17 1.72
C HIS A 146 3.36 10.10 0.25
N CYS A 147 2.57 10.68 -0.67
CA CYS A 147 2.93 10.73 -2.09
C CYS A 147 4.28 11.40 -2.31
N PHE A 148 4.55 12.53 -1.66
CA PHE A 148 5.84 13.19 -1.76
C PHE A 148 6.97 12.28 -1.29
N ASN A 149 6.81 11.58 -0.16
CA ASN A 149 7.83 10.66 0.36
C ASN A 149 8.06 9.46 -0.57
N VAL A 150 7.05 9.01 -1.32
CA VAL A 150 7.15 7.96 -2.34
C VAL A 150 7.91 8.48 -3.56
N TYR A 151 7.61 9.70 -4.00
CA TYR A 151 8.29 10.35 -5.11
C TYR A 151 9.72 10.80 -4.76
N ASP A 152 10.03 11.05 -3.49
CA ASP A 152 11.36 11.32 -2.96
C ASP A 152 11.79 10.22 -1.96
N VAL A 153 11.84 8.98 -2.48
CA VAL A 153 12.13 7.77 -1.68
C VAL A 153 13.44 7.87 -0.88
N PHE A 154 14.44 8.59 -1.43
CA PHE A 154 15.73 8.81 -0.79
C PHE A 154 15.77 10.03 0.14
N SER A 155 14.67 10.79 0.24
CA SER A 155 14.52 11.96 1.10
C SER A 155 15.59 13.02 0.88
N THR A 156 15.80 13.32 -0.40
CA THR A 156 16.65 14.42 -0.86
C THR A 156 16.03 15.80 -0.60
N GLY A 157 14.73 15.82 -0.26
CA GLY A 157 13.91 17.02 -0.10
C GLY A 157 13.27 17.50 -1.40
N ARG A 158 13.45 16.77 -2.51
CA ARG A 158 13.02 17.20 -3.86
C ARG A 158 12.64 16.00 -4.72
N ILE A 159 11.66 16.19 -5.61
CA ILE A 159 11.33 15.19 -6.63
C ILE A 159 12.23 15.45 -7.85
N SER A 160 13.15 14.52 -8.14
CA SER A 160 14.07 14.67 -9.27
C SER A 160 13.40 14.29 -10.59
N ARG A 161 13.87 14.89 -11.69
CA ARG A 161 13.37 14.60 -13.04
C ARG A 161 13.61 13.13 -13.41
N GLU A 162 14.75 12.58 -13.03
CA GLU A 162 15.11 11.17 -13.26
C GLU A 162 14.11 10.24 -12.57
N LYS A 163 13.70 10.58 -11.34
CA LYS A 163 12.69 9.83 -10.61
C LYS A 163 11.32 9.89 -11.28
N MET A 164 10.93 11.05 -11.80
CA MET A 164 9.69 11.20 -12.58
C MET A 164 9.71 10.33 -13.83
N LEU A 165 10.80 10.37 -14.60
CA LEU A 165 10.99 9.53 -15.79
C LEU A 165 10.90 8.05 -15.43
N GLN A 166 11.60 7.62 -14.38
CA GLN A 166 11.59 6.22 -13.92
C GLN A 166 10.18 5.71 -13.62
N LEU A 167 9.38 6.48 -12.88
CA LEU A 167 8.03 6.08 -12.49
C LEU A 167 7.05 6.08 -13.67
N MET A 168 7.21 7.03 -14.59
CA MET A 168 6.29 7.17 -15.72
C MET A 168 6.59 6.25 -16.89
N ASN A 169 7.85 5.84 -17.08
CA ASN A 169 8.24 4.95 -18.19
C ASN A 169 7.45 3.64 -18.17
N ASN A 170 7.10 3.14 -16.98
CA ASN A 170 6.36 1.89 -16.80
C ASN A 170 4.84 2.08 -16.76
N SER A 171 4.38 3.33 -16.85
CA SER A 171 2.96 3.69 -16.91
C SER A 171 2.46 3.83 -18.35
N VAL A 172 3.36 4.04 -19.32
CA VAL A 172 3.01 4.16 -20.75
C VAL A 172 3.30 2.83 -21.45
N ILE A 173 2.27 2.02 -21.67
CA ILE A 173 2.38 0.73 -22.37
C ILE A 173 2.32 0.98 -23.88
N GLY A 174 3.44 0.78 -24.61
CA GLY A 174 3.41 0.49 -26.06
C GLY A 174 4.56 1.04 -26.92
N GLU A 175 5.34 0.15 -27.53
CA GLU A 175 6.28 0.34 -28.68
C GLU A 175 7.34 1.48 -28.62
N GLU A 176 8.34 1.37 -29.50
CA GLU A 176 9.65 2.04 -29.47
C GLU A 176 9.64 3.59 -29.46
N ASP A 177 8.46 4.23 -29.63
CA ASP A 177 8.26 5.69 -29.66
C ASP A 177 7.76 6.30 -28.32
N THR A 178 7.83 5.54 -27.22
CA THR A 178 7.28 5.97 -25.91
C THR A 178 8.16 6.91 -25.09
N GLU A 179 9.47 6.91 -25.32
CA GLU A 179 10.40 7.65 -24.48
C GLU A 179 10.22 9.18 -24.61
N ASP A 180 10.02 9.67 -25.83
CA ASP A 180 9.82 11.10 -26.08
C ASP A 180 8.45 11.58 -25.56
N VAL A 181 7.42 10.73 -25.65
CA VAL A 181 6.11 10.99 -25.04
C VAL A 181 6.22 11.07 -23.51
N VAL A 182 7.01 10.19 -22.90
CA VAL A 182 7.27 10.21 -21.45
C VAL A 182 8.04 11.47 -21.05
N LYS A 183 9.05 11.89 -21.83
CA LYS A 183 9.79 13.14 -21.58
C LYS A 183 8.87 14.36 -21.66
N ASP A 184 8.03 14.44 -22.68
CA ASP A 184 7.06 15.52 -22.85
C ASP A 184 6.06 15.56 -21.68
N LEU A 185 5.58 14.40 -21.24
CA LEU A 185 4.66 14.32 -20.11
C LEU A 185 5.36 14.71 -18.80
N VAL A 186 6.62 14.30 -18.60
CA VAL A 186 7.44 14.76 -17.46
C VAL A 186 7.60 16.28 -17.52
N ASP A 187 7.87 16.89 -18.68
CA ASP A 187 7.96 18.35 -18.81
C ASP A 187 6.66 19.06 -18.45
N VAL A 188 5.52 18.51 -18.87
CA VAL A 188 4.21 19.06 -18.51
C VAL A 188 3.97 18.95 -17.01
N ILE A 189 4.29 17.82 -16.39
CA ILE A 189 4.11 17.63 -14.94
C ILE A 189 5.08 18.52 -14.16
N THR A 190 6.35 18.61 -14.55
CA THR A 190 7.34 19.49 -13.92
C THR A 190 6.85 20.93 -13.93
N LYS A 191 6.37 21.46 -15.06
CA LYS A 191 5.82 22.82 -15.14
C LYS A 191 4.59 23.06 -14.25
N LYS A 192 3.83 22.00 -13.94
CA LYS A 192 2.67 22.08 -13.03
C LYS A 192 3.08 22.00 -11.56
N LEU A 193 4.10 21.20 -11.26
CA LEU A 193 4.58 20.98 -9.90
C LEU A 193 5.54 22.08 -9.44
N ASP A 194 6.41 22.60 -10.30
CA ASP A 194 7.35 23.70 -10.01
C ASP A 194 6.62 25.05 -10.01
N VAL A 195 5.97 25.37 -8.88
CA VAL A 195 5.11 26.54 -8.73
C VAL A 195 5.93 27.83 -8.74
N ASN A 196 7.09 27.83 -8.08
CA ASN A 196 7.95 29.00 -7.96
C ASN A 196 8.86 29.23 -9.20
N ARG A 197 8.95 28.23 -10.09
CA ARG A 197 9.74 28.23 -11.34
C ARG A 197 11.24 28.32 -11.12
N ASP A 198 11.76 27.73 -10.04
CA ASP A 198 13.19 27.66 -9.75
C ASP A 198 13.87 26.41 -10.33
N GLY A 199 13.10 25.55 -11.02
CA GLY A 199 13.57 24.30 -11.61
C GLY A 199 13.62 23.13 -10.64
N GLN A 200 13.10 23.27 -9.43
CA GLN A 200 13.08 22.24 -8.40
C GLN A 200 11.65 21.99 -7.93
N ILE A 201 11.36 20.75 -7.56
CA ILE A 201 10.06 20.38 -7.03
C ILE A 201 10.26 20.02 -5.56
N THR A 202 10.12 21.01 -4.68
CA THR A 202 10.17 20.79 -3.23
C THR A 202 8.84 20.27 -2.70
N TYR A 203 8.79 19.92 -1.41
CA TYR A 203 7.53 19.55 -0.76
C TYR A 203 6.51 20.69 -0.81
N ASP A 204 6.95 21.95 -0.61
CA ASP A 204 6.06 23.10 -0.62
C ASP A 204 5.45 23.31 -2.02
N ASP A 205 6.24 23.14 -3.07
CA ASP A 205 5.78 23.21 -4.46
C ASP A 205 4.75 22.11 -4.75
N PHE A 206 5.08 20.85 -4.38
CA PHE A 206 4.18 19.71 -4.56
C PHE A 206 2.88 19.89 -3.77
N HIS A 207 2.97 20.30 -2.50
CA HIS A 207 1.82 20.55 -1.64
C HIS A 207 0.91 21.63 -2.22
N GLN A 208 1.49 22.76 -2.64
CA GLN A 208 0.74 23.85 -3.25
C GLN A 208 0.08 23.41 -4.57
N ALA A 209 0.80 22.68 -5.43
CA ALA A 209 0.28 22.17 -6.68
C ALA A 209 -0.89 21.20 -6.48
N VAL A 210 -0.78 20.27 -5.51
CA VAL A 210 -1.83 19.29 -5.19
C VAL A 210 -3.03 19.94 -4.49
N THR A 211 -2.79 20.91 -3.62
CA THR A 211 -3.87 21.67 -2.96
C THR A 211 -4.69 22.45 -4.00
N ASN A 212 -4.03 23.05 -4.99
CA ASN A 212 -4.70 23.77 -6.07
C ASN A 212 -5.37 22.84 -7.09
N GLN A 213 -4.75 21.70 -7.38
CA GLN A 213 -5.25 20.71 -8.32
C GLN A 213 -5.13 19.30 -7.73
N PRO A 214 -6.16 18.80 -6.98
CA PRO A 214 -6.10 17.51 -6.27
C PRO A 214 -5.77 16.28 -7.12
N LEU A 215 -6.04 16.34 -8.43
CA LEU A 215 -5.66 15.30 -9.40
C LEU A 215 -4.14 15.12 -9.55
N MET A 216 -3.33 16.07 -9.07
CA MET A 216 -1.87 15.98 -9.10
C MET A 216 -1.30 15.05 -8.01
N LEU A 217 -2.11 14.63 -7.03
CA LEU A 217 -1.65 13.83 -5.88
C LEU A 217 -0.92 12.56 -6.31
N GLU A 218 -1.49 11.83 -7.28
CA GLU A 218 -0.95 10.56 -7.79
C GLU A 218 -0.44 10.69 -9.24
N CYS A 219 0.04 11.88 -9.63
CA CYS A 219 0.39 12.19 -11.04
C CYS A 219 1.56 11.38 -11.61
N LEU A 220 2.45 10.84 -10.76
CA LEU A 220 3.58 10.00 -11.19
C LEU A 220 3.30 8.50 -10.99
N GLY A 221 2.10 8.14 -10.52
CA GLY A 221 1.72 6.75 -10.28
C GLY A 221 0.87 6.59 -9.03
N GLN A 222 0.11 5.49 -9.03
CA GLN A 222 -0.79 5.12 -7.93
C GLN A 222 0.02 4.79 -6.66
N CYS A 223 -0.14 5.63 -5.64
CA CYS A 223 0.48 5.50 -4.32
C CYS A 223 -0.49 4.89 -3.30
N PHE A 224 -1.79 4.83 -3.61
CA PHE A 224 -2.83 4.27 -2.75
C PHE A 224 -3.58 3.10 -3.40
N PRO A 225 -4.01 2.10 -2.62
CA PRO A 225 -4.87 1.04 -3.16
C PRO A 225 -6.19 1.61 -3.70
N THR A 226 -6.80 0.90 -4.65
CA THR A 226 -8.07 1.35 -5.24
C THR A 226 -9.18 1.46 -4.18
N ARG A 227 -10.18 2.31 -4.45
CA ARG A 227 -11.36 2.43 -3.59
C ARG A 227 -12.08 1.08 -3.40
N ILE A 228 -12.09 0.24 -4.42
CA ILE A 228 -12.71 -1.09 -4.36
C ILE A 228 -11.93 -2.01 -3.43
N ALA A 229 -10.60 -2.03 -3.53
CA ALA A 229 -9.74 -2.83 -2.67
C ALA A 229 -9.80 -2.38 -1.21
N THR A 230 -9.72 -1.06 -0.96
CA THR A 230 -9.84 -0.49 0.40
C THR A 230 -11.20 -0.78 1.03
N THR A 231 -12.29 -0.61 0.28
CA THR A 231 -13.65 -0.94 0.76
C THR A 231 -13.79 -2.43 1.06
N SER A 232 -13.33 -3.30 0.15
CA SER A 232 -13.37 -4.75 0.32
C SER A 232 -12.56 -5.20 1.53
N PHE A 233 -11.41 -4.56 1.77
CA PHE A 233 -10.59 -4.84 2.94
C PHE A 233 -11.29 -4.41 4.23
N LEU A 234 -11.80 -3.18 4.28
CA LEU A 234 -12.45 -2.63 5.47
C LEU A 234 -13.59 -3.54 5.94
N ILE A 235 -14.45 -3.98 5.01
CA ILE A 235 -15.57 -4.89 5.29
C ILE A 235 -15.11 -6.24 5.86
N SER A 236 -13.89 -6.69 5.53
CA SER A 236 -13.39 -7.99 5.99
C SER A 236 -13.03 -8.03 7.49
N PHE A 237 -12.79 -6.88 8.12
CA PHE A 237 -12.33 -6.84 9.51
C PHE A 237 -13.06 -5.82 10.41
N THR A 238 -13.96 -4.98 9.87
CA THR A 238 -14.80 -4.10 10.68
C THR A 238 -16.25 -4.07 10.17
N PRO A 239 -17.25 -4.16 11.08
CA PRO A 239 -18.65 -3.97 10.72
C PRO A 239 -19.03 -2.48 10.56
N TYR A 240 -18.15 -1.54 10.95
CA TYR A 240 -18.43 -0.10 10.99
C TYR A 240 -17.98 0.61 9.71
N ILE A 241 -18.76 0.45 8.64
CA ILE A 241 -18.49 1.04 7.31
C ILE A 241 -18.81 2.54 7.26
N GLY A 242 -19.61 3.06 8.21
CA GLY A 242 -20.21 4.41 8.16
C GLY A 242 -19.31 5.63 8.42
N LYS A 243 -17.98 5.49 8.37
CA LYS A 243 -17.01 6.60 8.49
C LYS A 243 -16.06 6.72 7.28
N LEU A 244 -16.56 6.36 6.09
CA LEU A 244 -15.87 6.58 4.81
C LEU A 244 -15.99 8.03 4.35
#